data_AF-A0A7C0YZF3-F1
#
_entry.id   AF-A0A7C0YZF3-F1
#
_cell.length_a   1.000
_cell.length_b   1.000
_cell.length_c   1.000
_cell.angle_alpha   90.00
_cell.angle_beta   90.00
_cell.angle_gamma   90.00
#
_symmetry.space_group_name_H-M   'P 1'
#
loop_
_entity.id
_entity.type
_entity.pdbx_description
1 polymer ?
#
loop_
_entity_poly.entity_id
_entity_poly.type
_entity_poly.pdbx_seq_one_letter_code
_entity_poly.pdbx_strand_id
1 'polypeptide(L)' 'KKVNCDIEFFDFSAHAGHSQLVEFARKCSPENVVIFHSDNPTPLAEEIKDFANVYIPKNGERFEI' A
#
# COMPACT_ATOMS: atom_id res chain seq x y z
N LYS A 1 20.73 27.55 2.24
CA LYS A 1 21.32 27.17 3.55
C LYS A 1 21.73 25.71 3.49
N LYS A 2 22.89 25.32 4.04
CA LYS A 2 23.41 23.94 4.02
C LYS A 2 23.22 23.33 5.41
N VAL A 3 22.70 22.11 5.49
CA VAL A 3 22.63 21.35 6.74
C VAL A 3 24.00 20.70 6.95
N ASN A 4 24.61 20.91 8.13
CA ASN A 4 25.93 20.40 8.50
C ASN A 4 25.82 19.53 9.76
N CYS A 5 25.16 18.38 9.67
CA CYS A 5 25.12 17.35 10.70
C CYS A 5 24.98 15.97 10.04
N ASP A 6 25.34 14.91 10.77
CA ASP A 6 25.16 13.53 10.33
C ASP A 6 23.67 13.15 10.33
N ILE A 7 23.25 12.36 9.34
CA ILE A 7 21.86 11.95 9.15
C ILE A 7 21.83 10.42 9.06
N GLU A 8 21.10 9.80 9.99
CA GLU A 8 20.79 8.38 9.97
C GLU A 8 19.26 8.19 10.00
N PHE A 9 18.78 7.13 9.33
CA PHE A 9 17.36 6.76 9.30
C PHE A 9 17.20 5.35 9.87
N PHE A 10 16.31 5.23 10.84
CA PHE A 10 15.89 3.96 11.42
C PHE A 10 14.38 3.84 11.26
N ASP A 11 13.92 2.74 10.67
CA ASP A 11 12.50 2.49 10.45
C ASP A 11 11.90 1.72 11.64
N PHE A 12 11.17 2.44 12.49
CA PHE A 12 10.38 1.91 13.58
C PHE A 12 8.87 2.11 13.35
N SER A 13 8.44 2.26 12.10
CA SER A 13 7.04 2.56 11.75
C SER A 13 6.06 1.46 12.18
N ALA A 14 6.55 0.24 12.41
CA ALA A 14 5.75 -0.96 12.68
C ALA A 14 4.72 -1.29 11.58
N HIS A 15 4.85 -0.67 10.40
CA HIS A 15 4.04 -1.00 9.24
C HIS A 15 4.52 -2.31 8.59
N ALA A 16 3.58 -3.09 8.09
CA ALA A 16 3.90 -4.25 7.29
C ALA A 16 4.59 -3.82 5.99
N GLY A 17 5.67 -4.52 5.64
CA GLY A 17 6.35 -4.31 4.37
C GLY A 17 5.51 -4.84 3.19
N HIS A 18 5.96 -4.51 1.98
CA HIS A 18 5.27 -4.87 0.74
C HIS A 18 4.90 -6.35 0.63
N SER A 19 5.86 -7.28 0.78
CA SER A 19 5.60 -8.72 0.66
C SER A 19 4.62 -9.24 1.72
N GLN A 20 4.63 -8.66 2.92
CA GLN A 20 3.70 -9.05 3.99
C GLN A 20 2.27 -8.63 3.66
N LEU A 21 2.09 -7.45 3.03
CA LEU A 21 0.77 -7.00 2.56
C LEU A 21 0.22 -7.90 1.45
N VAL A 22 1.06 -8.29 0.48
CA VAL A 22 0.66 -9.22 -0.61
C VAL A 22 0.30 -10.59 -0.04
N GLU A 23 1.10 -11.13 0.88
CA GLU A 23 0.83 -12.41 1.52
C GLU A 23 -0.47 -12.36 2.34
N PHE A 24 -0.68 -11.28 3.10
CA PHE A 24 -1.90 -11.06 3.87
C PHE A 24 -3.13 -11.05 2.95
N ALA A 25 -3.11 -10.24 1.89
CA ALA A 25 -4.20 -10.16 0.93
C ALA A 25 -4.49 -11.53 0.29
N ARG A 26 -3.46 -12.28 -0.10
CA ARG A 26 -3.63 -13.61 -0.70
C ARG A 26 -4.26 -14.61 0.28
N LYS A 27 -3.83 -14.61 1.54
CA LYS A 27 -4.38 -15.50 2.58
C LYS A 27 -5.84 -15.18 2.93
N CYS A 28 -6.26 -13.93 2.79
CA CYS A 28 -7.67 -13.56 2.95
C CYS A 28 -8.56 -14.10 1.82
N SER A 29 -7.99 -14.43 0.66
CA SER A 29 -8.72 -14.86 -0.55
C SER A 29 -9.93 -13.95 -0.88
N PRO A 30 -9.74 -12.62 -0.96
CA PRO A 30 -10.84 -11.69 -1.22
C PRO A 30 -11.24 -11.68 -2.70
N GLU A 31 -12.50 -11.35 -2.97
CA GLU A 31 -12.94 -11.00 -4.33
C GLU A 31 -12.48 -9.58 -4.72
N ASN A 32 -12.59 -8.63 -3.78
CA ASN A 32 -12.32 -7.21 -3.99
C ASN A 32 -11.34 -6.69 -2.93
N VAL A 33 -10.37 -5.87 -3.35
CA VAL A 33 -9.40 -5.18 -2.49
C VAL A 33 -9.42 -3.69 -2.79
N VAL A 34 -9.54 -2.86 -1.74
CA VAL A 34 -9.49 -1.40 -1.84
C VAL A 34 -8.19 -0.91 -1.24
N ILE A 35 -7.36 -0.22 -2.03
CA ILE A 35 -6.09 0.36 -1.59
C ILE A 35 -6.26 1.87 -1.40
N PHE A 36 -5.96 2.35 -0.20
CA PHE A 36 -6.00 3.76 0.18
C PHE A 36 -4.83 4.09 1.12
N HIS A 37 -4.62 5.38 1.42
CA HIS A 37 -3.55 5.86 2.31
C HIS A 37 -2.13 5.42 1.86
N SER A 38 -1.84 5.58 0.57
CA SER A 38 -0.52 5.29 -0.01
C SER A 38 -0.07 6.46 -0.86
N ASP A 39 1.21 6.81 -0.78
CA ASP A 39 1.84 7.78 -1.69
C ASP A 39 1.96 7.24 -3.12
N ASN A 40 2.17 5.93 -3.26
CA ASN A 40 2.19 5.24 -4.54
C ASN A 40 1.60 3.82 -4.40
N PRO A 41 0.31 3.63 -4.72
CA PRO A 41 -0.33 2.32 -4.59
C PRO A 41 -0.02 1.35 -5.74
N THR A 42 0.55 1.82 -6.86
CA THR A 42 0.72 1.03 -8.08
C THR A 42 1.46 -0.30 -7.87
N PRO A 43 2.62 -0.36 -7.20
CA PRO A 43 3.34 -1.63 -7.04
C PRO A 43 2.54 -2.70 -6.30
N LEU A 44 1.84 -2.30 -5.23
CA LEU A 44 1.00 -3.22 -4.45
C LEU A 44 -0.25 -3.64 -5.25
N ALA A 45 -0.85 -2.70 -5.98
CA ALA A 45 -2.02 -2.95 -6.80
C ALA A 45 -1.75 -3.99 -7.90
N GLU A 46 -0.63 -3.88 -8.61
CA GLU A 46 -0.30 -4.82 -9.70
C GLU A 46 -0.16 -6.27 -9.19
N GLU A 47 0.48 -6.50 -8.04
CA GLU A 47 0.61 -7.85 -7.49
C GLU A 47 -0.71 -8.42 -6.94
N ILE A 48 -1.60 -7.57 -6.43
CA ILE A 48 -2.91 -8.02 -5.91
C ILE A 48 -3.90 -8.30 -7.05
N LYS A 49 -3.79 -7.57 -8.17
CA LYS A 49 -4.63 -7.79 -9.37
C LYS A 49 -4.53 -9.20 -9.95
N ASP A 50 -3.44 -9.92 -9.67
CA ASP A 50 -3.28 -11.31 -10.08
C ASP A 50 -4.32 -12.26 -9.46
N PHE A 51 -4.96 -11.86 -8.34
CA PHE A 51 -5.90 -12.74 -7.62
C PHE A 51 -7.14 -12.05 -7.04
N ALA A 52 -7.29 -10.74 -7.14
CA ALA A 52 -8.47 -10.00 -6.69
C ALA A 52 -8.72 -8.74 -7.52
N ASN A 53 -9.95 -8.23 -7.53
CA ASN A 53 -10.28 -6.94 -8.15
C ASN A 53 -9.72 -5.80 -7.28
N VAL A 54 -8.89 -4.92 -7.85
CA VAL A 54 -8.25 -3.84 -7.09
C VAL A 54 -8.87 -2.47 -7.42
N TYR A 55 -9.27 -1.76 -6.37
CA TYR A 55 -9.83 -0.41 -6.44
C TYR A 55 -8.92 0.59 -5.71
N ILE A 56 -8.70 1.75 -6.33
CA ILE A 56 -7.87 2.83 -5.78
C ILE A 56 -8.68 4.12 -5.81
N PRO A 57 -9.57 4.34 -4.82
CA PRO A 57 -10.42 5.52 -4.80
C PRO A 57 -9.61 6.79 -4.54
N LYS A 58 -10.12 7.92 -5.07
CA LYS A 58 -9.54 9.24 -4.79
C LYS A 58 -10.15 9.82 -3.52
N ASN A 59 -9.35 10.58 -2.78
CA ASN A 59 -9.79 11.27 -1.58
C ASN A 59 -10.97 12.22 -1.90
N GLY A 60 -12.08 12.07 -1.17
CA GLY A 60 -13.28 12.89 -1.32
C GLY A 60 -14.26 12.42 -2.41
N GLU A 61 -13.91 11.41 -3.21
CA GLU A 61 -14.82 10.83 -4.20
C GLU A 61 -15.55 9.61 -3.61
N ARG A 62 -16.83 9.45 -3.98
CA ARG A 62 -17.61 8.24 -3.66
C ARG A 62 -17.37 7.20 -4.74
N PHE A 63 -17.27 5.94 -4.33
CA PHE A 63 -17.21 4.81 -5.24
C PHE A 63 -18.10 3.68 -4.70
N GLU A 64 -18.52 2.80 -5.60
CA GLU A 64 -19.33 1.61 -5.31
C GLU A 64 -18.60 0.38 -5.87
N ILE A 65 -18.81 -0.77 -5.22
CA ILE A 65 -18.24 -2.08 -5.59
C ILE A 65 -19.38 -2.99 -5.99
#